data_AF-A0A845YAX4-F1
#
_entry.id   AF-A0A845YAX4-F1
#
_cell.length_a   1.000
_cell.length_b   1.000
_cell.length_c   1.000
_cell.angle_alpha   90.00
_cell.angle_beta   90.00
_cell.angle_gamma   90.00
#
_symmetry.space_group_name_H-M   'P 1'
#
loop_
_entity.id
_entity.type
_entity.pdbx_description
1 polymer ?
#
loop_
_entity_poly.entity_id
_entity_poly.type
_entity_poly.pdbx_seq_one_letter_code
_entity_poly.pdbx_strand_id
1 'polypeptide(L)'
;MPLTMTVLPRTVAFAIANLITISAPLVTTAACAQTAERIQPMNLEQLEQILESEVDNVAGGSGQWRFSIGDRAVIVLADAANDRMRVFSPVMPADELT
;
A
#
# COMPACT_ATOMS: atom_id res chain seq x y z
N MET A 1 39.26 40.54 28.59
CA MET A 1 38.03 41.38 28.66
C MET A 1 38.47 42.83 28.71
N PRO A 2 37.90 43.76 27.93
CA PRO A 2 36.45 44.06 27.79
C PRO A 2 35.91 43.88 26.34
N LEU A 3 34.72 43.29 26.17
CA LEU A 3 33.38 43.89 25.95
C LEU A 3 33.19 44.55 24.56
N THR A 4 32.18 44.06 23.82
CA THR A 4 30.93 44.79 23.45
C THR A 4 30.48 44.57 21.99
N MET A 5 29.21 44.15 21.87
CA MET A 5 28.19 44.45 20.84
C MET A 5 28.32 43.98 19.37
N THR A 6 27.52 42.95 19.09
CA THR A 6 26.45 42.89 18.07
C THR A 6 26.25 44.12 17.17
N VAL A 7 26.32 43.95 15.84
CA VAL A 7 25.40 44.55 14.84
C VAL A 7 25.46 43.74 13.51
N LEU A 8 24.31 43.22 13.06
CA LEU A 8 24.02 42.73 11.69
C LEU A 8 23.86 43.95 10.76
N PRO A 9 24.12 43.95 9.41
CA PRO A 9 23.25 43.18 8.51
C PRO A 9 23.82 42.78 7.11
N ARG A 10 23.08 41.83 6.52
CA ARG A 10 22.75 41.59 5.09
C ARG A 10 23.40 42.52 4.05
N THR A 11 24.14 41.97 3.08
CA THR A 11 24.13 42.30 1.62
C THR A 11 24.98 41.22 0.92
N VAL A 12 24.40 40.19 0.28
CA VAL A 12 23.92 40.07 -1.12
C VAL A 12 25.00 40.20 -2.21
N ALA A 13 24.96 39.18 -3.09
CA ALA A 13 25.47 39.08 -4.45
C ALA A 13 26.97 38.82 -4.64
N PHE A 14 27.32 37.54 -4.65
CA PHE A 14 28.48 37.04 -5.39
C PHE A 14 28.14 36.97 -6.88
N ALA A 15 28.85 37.74 -7.69
CA ALA A 15 29.03 37.47 -9.09
C ALA A 15 30.53 37.31 -9.34
N ILE A 16 30.95 36.07 -9.58
CA ILE A 16 32.17 35.80 -10.34
C ILE A 16 31.87 34.63 -11.24
N ALA A 17 31.58 34.97 -12.49
CA ALA A 17 31.67 34.05 -13.60
C ALA A 17 33.14 33.65 -13.75
N ASN A 18 33.42 32.35 -13.68
CA ASN A 18 34.49 31.76 -14.47
C ASN A 18 34.10 30.33 -14.84
N LEU A 19 34.13 30.12 -16.14
CA LEU A 19 33.67 28.97 -16.90
C LEU A 19 34.61 27.78 -16.65
N ILE A 20 34.13 26.73 -15.98
CA ILE A 20 34.80 25.42 -16.03
C ILE A 20 33.92 24.54 -16.92
N THR A 21 34.34 24.37 -18.16
CA THR A 21 33.85 23.32 -19.07
C THR A 21 34.26 21.96 -18.53
N ILE A 22 33.40 21.37 -17.70
CA ILE A 22 33.45 19.94 -17.39
C ILE A 22 32.32 19.32 -18.21
N SER A 23 32.69 18.53 -19.22
CA SER A 23 31.78 17.63 -19.91
C SER A 23 31.23 16.63 -18.88
N ALA A 24 30.05 16.93 -18.33
CA ALA A 24 29.34 15.98 -17.49
C ALA A 24 28.86 14.82 -18.36
N PRO A 25 29.21 13.55 -18.06
CA PRO A 25 28.50 12.44 -18.66
C PRO A 25 27.04 12.55 -18.21
N LEU A 26 26.14 12.74 -19.18
CA LEU A 26 24.71 12.73 -18.96
C LEU A 26 24.31 11.30 -18.58
N VAL A 27 24.45 10.97 -17.29
CA VAL A 27 23.84 9.76 -16.73
C VAL A 27 22.34 10.07 -16.65
N THR A 28 21.60 9.75 -17.71
CA THR A 28 20.15 9.63 -17.66
C THR A 28 19.81 8.46 -16.75
N THR A 29 19.78 8.71 -15.44
CA THR A 29 19.01 7.87 -14.52
C THR A 29 17.55 8.04 -14.93
N ALA A 30 17.01 7.03 -15.61
CA ALA A 30 15.57 6.88 -15.72
C ALA A 30 15.04 6.72 -14.29
N ALA A 31 14.57 7.83 -13.71
CA ALA A 31 13.83 7.80 -12.47
C ALA A 31 12.50 7.10 -12.78
N CYS A 32 12.43 5.80 -12.51
CA CYS A 32 11.16 5.10 -12.45
C CYS A 32 10.31 5.86 -11.41
N ALA A 33 9.25 6.52 -11.87
CA ALA A 33 8.28 7.15 -10.98
C ALA A 33 7.65 6.05 -10.13
N GLN A 34 8.08 5.95 -8.87
CA GLN A 34 7.42 5.10 -7.89
C GLN A 34 6.14 5.82 -7.48
N THR A 35 5.03 5.47 -8.11
CA THR A 35 3.70 5.83 -7.61
C THR A 35 3.57 5.21 -6.23
N ALA A 36 3.54 6.06 -5.20
CA ALA A 36 3.27 5.60 -3.84
C ALA A 36 1.84 5.05 -3.81
N GLU A 37 1.70 3.72 -3.77
CA GLU A 37 0.41 3.10 -3.51
C GLU A 37 -0.04 3.46 -2.10
N ARG A 38 -1.20 4.10 -2.01
CA ARG A 38 -1.81 4.40 -0.73
C ARG A 38 -2.42 3.11 -0.18
N ILE A 39 -1.67 2.43 0.68
CA ILE A 39 -2.17 1.26 1.40
C ILE A 39 -3.27 1.74 2.36
N GLN A 40 -4.50 1.40 2.06
CA GLN A 40 -5.62 1.57 2.99
C GLN A 40 -5.69 0.34 3.90
N PRO A 41 -5.84 0.51 5.22
CA PRO A 41 -5.96 -0.62 6.13
C PRO A 41 -7.24 -1.39 5.81
N MET A 42 -7.11 -2.69 5.56
CA MET A 42 -8.24 -3.58 5.29
C MET A 42 -8.90 -4.00 6.61
N ASN A 43 -10.20 -3.81 6.73
CA ASN A 43 -10.98 -4.29 7.88
C ASN A 43 -12.06 -5.30 7.44
N LEU A 44 -12.75 -5.92 8.41
CA LEU A 44 -13.74 -6.96 8.12
C LEU A 44 -14.95 -6.43 7.34
N GLU A 45 -15.38 -5.20 7.59
CA GLU A 45 -16.52 -4.58 6.90
C GLU A 45 -16.18 -4.28 5.44
N GLN A 46 -14.97 -3.78 5.17
CA GLN A 46 -14.48 -3.57 3.81
C GLN A 46 -14.28 -4.89 3.07
N LEU A 47 -13.76 -5.92 3.75
CA LEU A 47 -13.62 -7.24 3.16
C LEU A 47 -15.00 -7.83 2.80
N GLU A 48 -15.99 -7.69 3.68
CA GLU A 48 -17.37 -8.10 3.41
C GLU A 48 -17.95 -7.40 2.19
N GLN A 49 -17.80 -6.07 2.10
CA GLN A 49 -18.22 -5.30 0.93
C GLN A 49 -17.57 -5.77 -0.37
N ILE A 50 -16.28 -6.10 -0.33
CA ILE A 50 -15.56 -6.64 -1.50
C ILE A 50 -16.13 -8.02 -1.87
N LEU A 51 -16.37 -8.89 -0.88
CA LEU A 51 -16.95 -10.22 -1.16
C LEU A 51 -18.34 -10.07 -1.78
N GLU A 52 -19.20 -9.23 -1.21
CA GLU A 52 -20.54 -8.97 -1.73
C GLU A 52 -20.54 -8.33 -3.13
N SER A 53 -19.49 -7.57 -3.50
CA SER A 53 -19.40 -6.98 -4.84
C SER A 53 -18.85 -7.93 -5.91
N GLU A 54 -18.04 -8.91 -5.51
CA GLU A 54 -17.31 -9.78 -6.44
C GLU A 54 -17.96 -11.16 -6.64
N VAL A 55 -18.76 -11.64 -5.68
CA VAL A 55 -19.36 -12.97 -5.74
C VAL A 55 -20.82 -12.95 -5.30
N ASP A 56 -21.61 -13.84 -5.91
CA ASP A 56 -23.01 -14.00 -5.56
C ASP A 56 -23.19 -14.86 -4.30
N ASN A 57 -24.31 -14.63 -3.60
CA ASN A 57 -24.78 -15.46 -2.48
C ASN A 57 -23.76 -15.63 -1.35
N VAL A 58 -23.04 -14.56 -0.98
CA VAL A 58 -22.22 -14.53 0.23
C VAL A 58 -23.10 -14.84 1.44
N ALA A 59 -22.74 -15.88 2.18
CA ALA A 59 -23.36 -16.27 3.43
C ALA A 59 -22.35 -16.17 4.57
N GLY A 60 -22.82 -15.79 5.76
CA GLY A 60 -21.97 -15.58 6.93
C GLY A 60 -21.79 -14.10 7.25
N GLY A 61 -20.68 -13.75 7.91
CA GLY A 61 -20.36 -12.40 8.36
C GLY A 61 -19.24 -12.38 9.39
N SER A 62 -18.77 -11.18 9.75
CA SER A 62 -17.84 -10.98 10.88
C SER A 62 -16.56 -11.83 10.83
N GLY A 63 -15.92 -11.92 9.66
CA GLY A 63 -14.70 -12.70 9.50
C GLY A 63 -14.92 -14.16 9.11
N GLN A 64 -16.15 -14.59 8.89
CA GLN A 64 -16.44 -15.96 8.43
C GLN A 64 -17.45 -15.91 7.29
N TRP A 65 -16.99 -16.16 6.07
CA TRP A 65 -17.83 -16.12 4.87
C TRP A 65 -17.76 -17.42 4.09
N ARG A 66 -18.86 -17.71 3.40
CA ARG A 66 -18.99 -18.83 2.49
C ARG A 66 -19.75 -18.39 1.25
N PHE A 67 -19.28 -18.82 0.10
CA PHE A 67 -19.92 -18.57 -1.20
C PHE A 67 -19.47 -19.65 -2.18
N SER A 68 -19.96 -19.59 -3.42
CA SER A 68 -19.56 -20.50 -4.48
C SER A 68 -18.98 -19.73 -5.65
N ILE A 69 -17.92 -20.27 -6.26
CA ILE A 69 -17.39 -19.82 -7.55
C ILE A 69 -17.59 -20.97 -8.54
N GLY A 70 -18.56 -20.83 -9.44
CA GLY A 70 -19.08 -21.97 -10.19
C GLY A 70 -19.61 -23.04 -9.22
N ASP A 71 -19.19 -24.29 -9.39
CA ASP A 71 -19.61 -25.42 -8.55
C ASP A 71 -18.70 -25.65 -7.33
N ARG A 72 -17.76 -24.74 -7.05
CA ARG A 72 -16.79 -24.88 -5.95
C ARG A 72 -17.19 -24.02 -4.77
N ALA A 73 -17.44 -24.67 -3.64
CA ALA A 73 -17.61 -23.98 -2.37
C ALA A 73 -16.29 -23.35 -1.92
N VAL A 74 -16.33 -22.08 -1.54
CA VAL A 74 -15.22 -21.33 -0.98
C VAL A 74 -15.59 -20.87 0.43
N ILE A 75 -14.66 -21.00 1.36
CA ILE A 75 -14.81 -20.57 2.74
C ILE A 75 -13.65 -19.64 3.08
N VAL A 76 -13.97 -18.49 3.65
CA VAL A 76 -13.02 -17.46 4.07
C VAL A 76 -13.12 -17.31 5.59
N LEU A 77 -11.99 -17.44 6.29
CA LEU A 77 -11.86 -17.15 7.72
C LEU A 77 -10.84 -16.02 7.91
N ALA A 78 -11.29 -14.87 8.35
CA ALA A 78 -10.48 -13.72 8.72
C ALA A 78 -10.50 -13.50 10.25
N ASP A 79 -9.31 -13.29 10.79
CA ASP A 79 -9.03 -13.08 12.19
C ASP A 79 -8.30 -11.74 12.32
N ALA A 80 -9.09 -10.68 12.53
CA ALA A 80 -8.59 -9.31 12.59
C ALA A 80 -7.64 -9.07 13.77
N ALA A 81 -7.79 -9.82 14.86
CA ALA A 81 -6.92 -9.71 16.03
C ALA A 81 -5.50 -10.20 15.75
N ASN A 82 -5.35 -11.12 14.79
CA ASN A 82 -4.08 -11.73 14.41
C ASN A 82 -3.62 -11.36 13.00
N ASP A 83 -4.27 -10.36 12.37
CA ASP A 83 -4.02 -9.92 10.98
C ASP A 83 -3.87 -11.09 9.99
N ARG A 84 -4.86 -11.99 10.00
CA ARG A 84 -4.74 -13.26 9.31
C ARG A 84 -6.04 -13.66 8.62
N MET A 85 -5.93 -13.95 7.32
CA MET A 85 -7.01 -14.55 6.54
C MET A 85 -6.60 -15.93 6.04
N ARG A 86 -7.55 -16.85 5.99
CA ARG A 86 -7.41 -18.15 5.35
C ARG A 86 -8.57 -18.38 4.41
N VAL A 87 -8.25 -18.88 3.23
CA VAL A 87 -9.24 -19.21 2.20
C VAL A 87 -9.07 -20.69 1.86
N PHE A 88 -10.16 -21.45 1.91
CA PHE A 88 -10.16 -22.87 1.57
C PHE A 88 -11.30 -23.17 0.60
N SER A 89 -11.02 -24.04 -0.35
CA SER A 89 -12.02 -24.66 -1.22
C SER A 89 -11.82 -26.17 -1.11
N PRO A 90 -12.86 -26.94 -0.74
CA PRO A 90 -12.82 -28.38 -0.87
C PRO A 90 -12.49 -28.78 -2.32
N VAL A 91 -11.68 -29.84 -2.47
CA VAL A 91 -11.36 -30.40 -3.79
C VAL A 91 -12.52 -31.28 -4.28
N MET A 92 -13.23 -31.92 -3.34
CA MET A 92 -14.39 -32.77 -3.57
C MET A 92 -15.68 -31.93 -3.46
N PRO A 93 -16.75 -32.29 -4.18
CA PRO A 93 -18.07 -31.67 -4.01
C PRO A 93 -18.51 -31.67 -2.54
N ALA A 94 -19.20 -30.61 -2.11
CA ALA A 94 -19.65 -30.48 -0.72
C ALA A 94 -20.54 -31.65 -0.29
N ASP A 95 -21.33 -32.18 -1.23
CA ASP A 95 -22.28 -33.28 -1.05
C ASP A 95 -21.59 -34.62 -0.73
N GLU A 96 -20.27 -34.71 -0.97
CA GLU A 96 -19.45 -35.91 -0.71
C GLU A 96 -18.69 -35.85 0.63
N LEU A 97 -18.90 -34.80 1.44
CA LEU A 97 -18.21 -34.60 2.74
C LEU A 97 -18.94 -35.20 3.97
N THR A 98 -19.99 -36.01 3.76
CA THR A 98 -20.81 -36.63 4.83
C THR A 98 -20.26 -37.96 5.35
#